data_AF-A0A369NV02-F1
#
_entry.id   AF-A0A369NV02-F1
#
_cell.length_a   1.000
_cell.length_b   1.000
_cell.length_c   1.000
_cell.angle_alpha   90.00
_cell.angle_beta   90.00
_cell.angle_gamma   90.00
#
_symmetry.space_group_name_H-M   'P 1'
#
loop_
_entity.id
_entity.type
_entity.pdbx_description
1 polymer ?
#
loop_
_entity_poly.entity_id
_entity_poly.type
_entity_poly.pdbx_seq_one_letter_code
_entity_poly.pdbx_strand_id
1 'polypeptide(L)'
;MGKEEKLSALAAGRDLYDSIRSILLDSRARAHAAVNSAMVLAYWQIGRAIVEDEQEGQKRGAYGKGVLKGVSERLTAEFGKGYSVRNLQQMKRFYDLFPNANALRSHLTWTHYRALLRVENSEAREWYIEEALRNHWSSRQLERQISTLYYERLLASSEKESVVAEAANRLAAMKPEQFIKDPYVLEFIDLKDYPALHESGLEQALIDHLQQFLLELGRGFLGVMFLGA
;
A
#
# COMPACT_ATOMS: atom_id res chain seq x y z
N MET A 1 17.75 47.91 -19.45
CA MET A 1 16.90 46.70 -19.28
C MET A 1 15.72 47.07 -18.43
N GLY A 2 14.52 47.03 -19.04
CA GLY A 2 13.30 47.63 -18.49
C GLY A 2 12.67 46.80 -17.36
N LYS A 3 11.93 47.48 -16.48
CA LYS A 3 11.22 46.87 -15.34
C LYS A 3 10.24 45.77 -15.79
N GLU A 4 9.64 45.92 -16.97
CA GLU A 4 8.72 44.95 -17.60
C GLU A 4 9.42 43.66 -18.06
N GLU A 5 10.66 43.76 -18.56
CA GLU A 5 11.47 42.64 -19.03
C GLU A 5 11.89 41.72 -17.87
N LYS A 6 12.23 42.32 -16.72
CA LYS A 6 12.48 41.58 -15.47
C LYS A 6 11.22 40.92 -14.91
N LEU A 7 10.07 41.58 -14.97
CA LEU A 7 8.79 41.04 -14.50
C LEU A 7 8.32 39.84 -15.34
N SER A 8 8.50 39.90 -16.66
CA SER A 8 8.21 38.79 -17.57
C SER A 8 9.13 37.58 -17.34
N ALA A 9 10.44 37.81 -17.16
CA ALA A 9 11.39 36.74 -16.86
C ALA A 9 11.14 36.07 -15.49
N LEU A 10 10.71 36.83 -14.47
CA LEU A 10 10.32 36.32 -13.15
C LEU A 10 8.99 35.56 -13.17
N ALA A 11 8.08 35.88 -14.10
CA ALA A 11 6.84 35.12 -14.32
C ALA A 11 7.13 33.80 -15.05
N ALA A 12 7.90 33.85 -16.15
CA ALA A 12 8.31 32.66 -16.89
C ALA A 12 9.13 31.67 -16.05
N GLY A 13 9.99 32.17 -15.15
CA GLY A 13 10.73 31.34 -14.20
C GLY A 13 9.83 30.65 -13.16
N ARG A 14 8.72 31.29 -12.76
CA ARG A 14 7.71 30.67 -11.88
C ARG A 14 6.90 29.61 -12.61
N ASP A 15 6.46 29.89 -13.83
CA ASP A 15 5.71 28.93 -14.65
C ASP A 15 6.55 27.68 -14.97
N LEU A 16 7.84 27.86 -15.27
CA LEU A 16 8.78 26.75 -15.47
C LEU A 16 8.99 25.95 -14.18
N TYR A 17 9.18 26.63 -13.04
CA TYR A 17 9.32 25.96 -11.75
C TYR A 17 8.08 25.14 -11.38
N ASP A 18 6.88 25.70 -11.51
CA ASP A 18 5.64 25.01 -11.19
C ASP A 18 5.38 23.84 -12.15
N SER A 19 5.75 23.98 -13.43
CA SER A 19 5.70 22.89 -14.41
C SER A 19 6.65 21.74 -14.04
N ILE A 20 7.92 22.05 -13.73
CA ILE A 20 8.91 21.05 -13.30
C ILE A 20 8.43 20.38 -12.01
N ARG A 21 7.93 21.16 -11.05
CA ARG A 21 7.40 20.65 -9.78
C ARG A 21 6.22 19.70 -10.01
N SER A 22 5.28 20.04 -10.89
CA SER A 22 4.14 19.16 -11.21
C SER A 22 4.62 17.86 -11.83
N ILE A 23 5.54 17.92 -12.81
CA ILE A 23 6.11 16.73 -13.46
C ILE A 23 6.77 15.81 -12.42
N LEU A 24 7.53 16.38 -11.48
CA LEU A 24 8.17 15.61 -10.40
C LEU A 24 7.13 14.98 -9.46
N LEU A 25 6.14 15.74 -9.01
CA LEU A 25 5.09 15.24 -8.12
C LEU A 25 4.27 14.10 -8.78
N ASP A 26 3.88 14.27 -10.03
CA ASP A 26 3.12 13.28 -10.79
C ASP A 26 3.94 11.99 -11.01
N SER A 27 5.23 12.16 -11.33
CA SER A 27 6.13 11.02 -11.53
C SER A 27 6.34 10.24 -10.24
N ARG A 28 6.48 10.91 -9.10
CA ARG A 28 6.54 10.27 -7.77
C ARG A 28 5.24 9.56 -7.44
N ALA A 29 4.09 10.20 -7.65
CA ALA A 29 2.79 9.59 -7.38
C ALA A 29 2.60 8.29 -8.17
N ARG A 30 2.99 8.29 -9.46
CA ARG A 30 2.98 7.08 -10.30
C ARG A 30 3.91 5.99 -9.79
N ALA A 31 5.15 6.34 -9.43
CA ALA A 31 6.10 5.39 -8.88
C ALA A 31 5.54 4.74 -7.59
N HIS A 32 5.05 5.55 -6.65
CA HIS A 32 4.41 5.08 -5.42
C HIS A 32 3.22 4.15 -5.69
N ALA A 33 2.33 4.51 -6.61
CA ALA A 33 1.18 3.68 -6.97
C ALA A 33 1.61 2.31 -7.54
N ALA A 34 2.64 2.29 -8.38
CA ALA A 34 3.21 1.06 -8.93
C ALA A 34 3.79 0.17 -7.81
N VAL A 35 4.55 0.73 -6.87
CA VAL A 35 5.08 -0.04 -5.72
C VAL A 35 3.95 -0.63 -4.91
N ASN A 36 2.97 0.20 -4.56
CA ASN A 36 1.89 -0.20 -3.70
C ASN A 36 1.13 -1.37 -4.31
N SER A 37 0.86 -1.30 -5.62
CA SER A 37 0.20 -2.37 -6.36
C SER A 37 1.02 -3.65 -6.36
N ALA A 38 2.32 -3.57 -6.66
CA ALA A 38 3.21 -4.73 -6.68
C ALA A 38 3.37 -5.36 -5.29
N MET A 39 3.50 -4.54 -4.24
CA MET A 39 3.60 -4.97 -2.85
C MET A 39 2.32 -5.67 -2.38
N VAL A 40 1.15 -5.10 -2.68
CA VAL A 40 -0.15 -5.71 -2.34
C VAL A 40 -0.29 -7.08 -3.01
N LEU A 41 0.04 -7.18 -4.30
CA LEU A 41 0.01 -8.44 -5.02
C LEU A 41 1.01 -9.45 -4.45
N ALA A 42 2.25 -9.04 -4.16
CA ALA A 42 3.27 -9.91 -3.59
C ALA A 42 2.83 -10.48 -2.23
N TYR A 43 2.30 -9.63 -1.35
CA TYR A 43 1.79 -10.06 -0.05
C TYR A 43 0.57 -10.98 -0.15
N TRP A 44 -0.28 -10.76 -1.15
CA TRP A 44 -1.38 -11.69 -1.47
C TRP A 44 -0.84 -13.06 -1.91
N GLN A 45 0.15 -13.10 -2.80
CA GLN A 45 0.78 -14.34 -3.28
C GLN A 45 1.50 -15.10 -2.16
N ILE A 46 2.18 -14.39 -1.25
CA ILE A 46 2.79 -15.00 -0.06
C ILE A 46 1.70 -15.64 0.82
N GLY A 47 0.58 -14.93 1.01
CA GLY A 47 -0.56 -15.48 1.74
C GLY A 47 -1.09 -16.77 1.13
N ARG A 48 -1.26 -16.77 -0.20
CA ARG A 48 -1.66 -17.96 -0.98
C ARG A 48 -0.69 -19.12 -0.78
N ALA A 49 0.61 -18.87 -0.94
CA ALA A 49 1.64 -19.90 -0.79
C ALA A 49 1.65 -20.52 0.61
N ILE A 50 1.44 -19.71 1.66
CA ILE A 50 1.32 -20.21 3.03
C ILE A 50 0.10 -21.13 3.19
N VAL A 51 -1.05 -20.74 2.63
CA VAL A 51 -2.29 -21.55 2.73
C VAL A 51 -2.17 -22.86 1.96
N GLU A 52 -1.60 -22.83 0.74
CA GLU A 52 -1.37 -24.02 -0.06
C GLU A 52 -0.41 -25.00 0.64
N ASP A 53 0.71 -24.50 1.17
CA ASP A 53 1.68 -25.32 1.94
C ASP A 53 1.04 -25.90 3.22
N GLU A 54 0.22 -25.10 3.93
CA GLU A 54 -0.53 -25.57 5.11
C GLU A 54 -1.48 -26.72 4.77
N GLN A 55 -2.23 -26.61 3.69
CA GLN A 55 -3.16 -27.63 3.25
C GLN A 55 -2.44 -28.93 2.83
N GLU A 56 -1.33 -28.82 2.13
CA GLU A 56 -0.50 -29.97 1.77
C GLU A 56 0.17 -30.62 2.98
N GLY A 57 0.74 -29.82 3.87
CA GLY A 57 1.40 -30.29 5.08
C GLY A 57 0.43 -30.94 6.07
N GLN A 58 -0.82 -30.48 6.14
CA GLN A 58 -1.89 -31.15 6.90
C GLN A 58 -2.25 -32.51 6.29
N LYS A 59 -2.35 -32.62 4.96
CA LYS A 59 -2.55 -33.91 4.27
C LYS A 59 -1.39 -34.89 4.53
N ARG A 60 -0.17 -34.37 4.69
CA ARG A 60 1.04 -35.15 5.02
C ARG A 60 1.23 -35.39 6.54
N GLY A 61 0.34 -34.87 7.39
CA GLY A 61 0.44 -34.99 8.86
C GLY A 61 1.63 -34.28 9.50
N ALA A 62 2.28 -33.35 8.78
CA ALA A 62 3.60 -32.81 9.10
C ALA A 62 3.62 -31.30 9.39
N TYR A 63 2.53 -30.56 9.14
CA TYR A 63 2.53 -29.11 9.34
C TYR A 63 2.47 -28.73 10.83
N GLY A 64 3.64 -28.46 11.41
CA GLY A 64 3.80 -28.07 12.81
C GLY A 64 3.84 -26.56 13.03
N LYS A 65 3.59 -26.13 14.28
CA LYS A 65 3.64 -24.72 14.74
C LYS A 65 4.98 -23.98 14.49
N GLY A 66 6.03 -24.68 14.03
CA GLY A 66 7.38 -24.14 13.79
C GLY A 66 7.71 -23.77 12.34
N VAL A 67 6.92 -24.20 11.34
CA VAL A 67 7.23 -23.97 9.92
C VAL A 67 7.28 -22.46 9.61
N LEU A 68 6.23 -21.74 10.00
CA LEU A 68 6.14 -20.30 9.76
C LEU A 68 7.23 -19.50 10.50
N LYS A 69 7.71 -20.02 11.64
CA LYS A 69 8.83 -19.42 12.38
C LYS A 69 10.14 -19.51 11.58
N GLY A 70 10.47 -20.71 11.06
CA GLY A 70 11.66 -20.90 10.25
C GLY A 70 11.61 -20.13 8.91
N VAL A 71 10.42 -20.04 8.30
CA VAL A 71 10.22 -19.19 7.12
C VAL A 71 10.45 -17.71 7.47
N SER A 72 9.88 -17.23 8.57
CA SER A 72 10.08 -15.85 9.03
C SER A 72 11.55 -15.53 9.30
N GLU A 73 12.28 -16.41 9.99
CA GLU A 73 13.70 -16.21 10.29
C GLU A 73 14.54 -16.10 9.02
N ARG A 74 14.31 -16.99 8.03
CA ARG A 74 15.04 -16.95 6.75
C ARG A 74 14.70 -15.73 5.90
N LEU A 75 13.41 -15.44 5.72
CA LEU A 75 12.98 -14.26 4.96
C LEU A 75 13.45 -12.97 5.62
N THR A 76 13.49 -12.92 6.95
CA THR A 76 13.97 -11.74 7.68
C THR A 76 15.49 -11.56 7.53
N ALA A 77 16.24 -12.66 7.45
CA ALA A 77 17.68 -12.62 7.21
C ALA A 77 18.03 -12.21 5.77
N GLU A 78 17.23 -12.64 4.79
CA GLU A 78 17.48 -12.40 3.36
C GLU A 78 16.94 -11.05 2.87
N PHE A 79 15.71 -10.71 3.24
CA PHE A 79 15.00 -9.51 2.76
C PHE A 79 14.76 -8.46 3.86
N GLY A 80 15.26 -8.72 5.08
CA GLY A 80 15.19 -7.77 6.18
C GLY A 80 13.83 -7.70 6.89
N LYS A 81 13.44 -6.48 7.28
CA LYS A 81 12.28 -6.25 8.16
C LYS A 81 11.02 -6.33 7.31
N GLY A 82 9.91 -6.73 7.92
CA GLY A 82 8.64 -6.94 7.22
C GLY A 82 8.22 -8.41 7.13
N TYR A 83 9.11 -9.36 7.36
CA TYR A 83 8.79 -10.80 7.27
C TYR A 83 8.67 -11.50 8.62
N SER A 84 8.30 -10.76 9.67
CA SER A 84 7.99 -11.34 10.99
C SER A 84 6.85 -12.36 10.89
N VAL A 85 6.83 -13.36 11.77
CA VAL A 85 5.75 -14.37 11.87
C VAL A 85 4.37 -13.70 11.87
N ARG A 86 4.22 -12.60 12.60
CA ARG A 86 2.98 -11.82 12.65
C ARG A 86 2.60 -11.25 11.28
N ASN A 87 3.55 -10.72 10.51
CA ASN A 87 3.23 -10.16 9.20
C ASN A 87 2.90 -11.27 8.19
N LEU A 88 3.60 -12.40 8.24
CA LEU A 88 3.25 -13.58 7.42
C LEU A 88 1.85 -14.11 7.75
N GLN A 89 1.45 -14.11 9.02
CA GLN A 89 0.07 -14.44 9.42
C GLN A 89 -0.95 -13.43 8.86
N GLN A 90 -0.60 -12.15 8.79
CA GLN A 90 -1.46 -11.14 8.18
C GLN A 90 -1.57 -11.34 6.67
N MET A 91 -0.48 -11.71 5.98
CA MET A 91 -0.49 -12.06 4.55
C MET A 91 -1.36 -13.29 4.29
N LYS A 92 -1.23 -14.33 5.13
CA LYS A 92 -2.12 -15.49 5.09
C LYS A 92 -3.59 -15.09 5.25
N ARG A 93 -3.92 -14.34 6.30
CA ARG A 93 -5.28 -13.83 6.55
C ARG A 93 -5.78 -12.96 5.39
N PHE A 94 -4.89 -12.23 4.72
CA PHE A 94 -5.23 -11.42 3.56
C PHE A 94 -5.71 -12.29 2.40
N TYR A 95 -5.00 -13.38 2.10
CA TYR A 95 -5.45 -14.34 1.11
C TYR A 95 -6.80 -14.99 1.51
N ASP A 96 -6.93 -15.43 2.77
CA ASP A 96 -8.15 -16.08 3.27
C ASP A 96 -9.40 -15.18 3.12
N LEU A 97 -9.25 -13.87 3.37
CA LEU A 97 -10.35 -12.91 3.31
C LEU A 97 -10.59 -12.33 1.90
N PHE A 98 -9.59 -12.38 1.02
CA PHE A 98 -9.64 -11.86 -0.33
C PHE A 98 -9.11 -12.89 -1.34
N PRO A 99 -9.78 -14.05 -1.52
CA PRO A 99 -9.24 -15.16 -2.32
C PRO A 99 -9.16 -14.88 -3.82
N ASN A 100 -9.75 -13.79 -4.30
CA ASN A 100 -9.67 -13.38 -5.70
C ASN A 100 -8.76 -12.15 -5.85
N ALA A 101 -7.57 -12.34 -6.40
CA ALA A 101 -6.63 -11.25 -6.67
C ALA A 101 -7.22 -10.16 -7.59
N ASN A 102 -8.12 -10.51 -8.51
CA ASN A 102 -8.75 -9.53 -9.41
C ASN A 102 -9.75 -8.62 -8.69
N ALA A 103 -10.21 -9.01 -7.50
CA ALA A 103 -11.05 -8.16 -6.66
C ALA A 103 -10.24 -7.16 -5.83
N LEU A 104 -8.90 -7.23 -5.83
CA LEU A 104 -8.07 -6.26 -5.11
C LEU A 104 -8.17 -4.89 -5.78
N ARG A 105 -8.23 -3.85 -4.96
CA ARG A 105 -8.37 -2.46 -5.38
C ARG A 105 -6.97 -1.86 -5.45
N SER A 106 -6.53 -1.51 -6.65
CA SER A 106 -5.20 -0.94 -6.92
C SER A 106 -4.89 0.34 -6.14
N HIS A 107 -5.92 1.08 -5.74
CA HIS A 107 -5.80 2.31 -4.96
C HIS A 107 -5.57 2.07 -3.46
N LEU A 108 -5.84 0.87 -2.95
CA LEU A 108 -5.64 0.52 -1.55
C LEU A 108 -4.23 -0.04 -1.34
N THR A 109 -3.48 0.60 -0.44
CA THR A 109 -2.15 0.11 -0.04
C THR A 109 -2.25 -1.06 0.93
N TRP A 110 -1.13 -1.77 1.16
CA TRP A 110 -1.05 -2.82 2.18
C TRP A 110 -1.55 -2.35 3.55
N THR A 111 -1.24 -1.11 3.94
CA THR A 111 -1.68 -0.53 5.21
C THR A 111 -3.21 -0.38 5.28
N HIS A 112 -3.90 -0.10 4.17
CA HIS A 112 -5.36 -0.13 4.12
C HIS A 112 -5.88 -1.55 4.34
N TYR A 113 -5.31 -2.51 3.62
CA TYR A 113 -5.70 -3.92 3.75
C TYR A 113 -5.51 -4.42 5.18
N ARG A 114 -4.39 -4.11 5.84
CA ARG A 114 -4.16 -4.45 7.25
C ARG A 114 -5.24 -3.93 8.19
N ALA A 115 -5.77 -2.73 7.95
CA ALA A 115 -6.89 -2.20 8.72
C ALA A 115 -8.17 -3.00 8.44
N LEU A 116 -8.44 -3.30 7.17
CA LEU A 116 -9.59 -4.09 6.72
C LEU A 116 -9.56 -5.54 7.22
N LEU A 117 -8.37 -6.14 7.39
CA LEU A 117 -8.22 -7.48 7.97
C LEU A 117 -8.81 -7.55 9.38
N ARG A 118 -8.85 -6.44 10.12
CA ARG A 118 -9.38 -6.38 11.49
C ARG A 118 -10.91 -6.32 11.54
N VAL A 119 -11.57 -6.02 10.41
CA VAL A 119 -13.03 -5.97 10.32
C VAL A 119 -13.55 -7.40 10.13
N GLU A 120 -14.30 -7.92 11.10
CA GLU A 120 -14.77 -9.31 11.08
C GLU A 120 -15.96 -9.49 10.12
N ASN A 121 -16.92 -8.56 10.16
CA ASN A 121 -18.08 -8.57 9.28
C ASN A 121 -17.68 -8.29 7.82
N SER A 122 -18.05 -9.18 6.90
CA SER A 122 -17.73 -9.06 5.48
C SER A 122 -18.46 -7.91 4.80
N GLU A 123 -19.72 -7.63 5.15
CA GLU A 123 -20.49 -6.52 4.59
C GLU A 123 -19.89 -5.18 5.02
N ALA A 124 -19.55 -5.05 6.32
CA ALA A 124 -18.87 -3.87 6.83
C ALA A 124 -17.52 -3.65 6.14
N ARG A 125 -16.77 -4.72 5.89
CA ARG A 125 -15.46 -4.65 5.21
C ARG A 125 -15.59 -4.15 3.78
N GLU A 126 -16.53 -4.70 3.00
CA GLU A 126 -16.77 -4.24 1.62
C GLU A 126 -17.25 -2.78 1.62
N TRP A 127 -18.13 -2.42 2.54
CA TRP A 127 -18.59 -1.04 2.69
C TRP A 127 -17.44 -0.07 2.99
N TYR A 128 -16.54 -0.41 3.91
CA TYR A 128 -15.35 0.41 4.20
C TYR A 128 -14.40 0.52 3.00
N ILE A 129 -14.29 -0.53 2.16
CA ILE A 129 -13.53 -0.48 0.90
C ILE A 129 -14.15 0.54 -0.04
N GLU A 130 -15.46 0.47 -0.27
CA GLU A 130 -16.16 1.38 -1.17
C GLU A 130 -16.09 2.83 -0.68
N GLU A 131 -16.31 3.08 0.62
CA GLU A 131 -16.21 4.42 1.19
C GLU A 131 -14.79 4.98 1.14
N ALA A 132 -13.76 4.14 1.40
CA ALA A 132 -12.38 4.57 1.29
C ALA A 132 -12.03 4.98 -0.14
N LEU A 133 -12.54 4.26 -1.14
CA LEU A 133 -12.35 4.60 -2.55
C LEU A 133 -13.12 5.87 -2.93
N ARG A 134 -14.39 5.98 -2.52
CA ARG A 134 -15.26 7.11 -2.86
C ARG A 134 -14.76 8.43 -2.27
N ASN A 135 -14.24 8.40 -1.05
CA ASN A 135 -13.80 9.58 -0.32
C ASN A 135 -12.27 9.75 -0.32
N HIS A 136 -11.54 8.91 -1.06
CA HIS A 136 -10.08 8.90 -1.11
C HIS A 136 -9.43 8.89 0.28
N TRP A 137 -9.97 8.07 1.20
CA TRP A 137 -9.42 7.98 2.55
C TRP A 137 -8.01 7.42 2.50
N SER A 138 -7.09 8.11 3.19
CA SER A 138 -5.80 7.54 3.57
C SER A 138 -5.98 6.37 4.54
N SER A 139 -4.94 5.55 4.66
CA SER A 139 -4.95 4.38 5.54
C SER A 139 -5.27 4.74 7.00
N ARG A 140 -4.79 5.89 7.47
CA ARG A 140 -5.08 6.44 8.80
C ARG A 140 -6.53 6.86 8.96
N GLN A 141 -7.11 7.48 7.93
CA GLN A 141 -8.51 7.87 7.94
C GLN A 141 -9.41 6.64 7.96
N LEU A 142 -9.12 5.65 7.13
CA LEU A 142 -9.81 4.35 7.14
C LEU A 142 -9.70 3.67 8.51
N GLU A 143 -8.50 3.57 9.08
CA GLU A 143 -8.30 2.96 10.40
C GLU A 143 -9.09 3.70 11.49
N ARG A 144 -9.11 5.03 11.44
CA ARG A 144 -9.93 5.84 12.35
C ARG A 144 -11.41 5.52 12.19
N GLN A 145 -11.94 5.48 10.96
CA GLN A 145 -13.37 5.20 10.76
C GLN A 145 -13.75 3.81 11.27
N ILE A 146 -12.93 2.79 10.97
CA ILE A 146 -13.08 1.44 11.53
C ILE A 146 -13.06 1.46 13.06
N SER A 147 -12.10 2.18 13.68
CA SER A 147 -11.99 2.24 15.14
C SER A 147 -13.19 2.89 15.83
N THR A 148 -13.92 3.76 15.12
CA THR A 148 -15.11 4.42 15.64
C THR A 148 -16.40 3.70 15.30
N LEU A 149 -16.34 2.47 14.76
CA LEU A 149 -17.50 1.68 14.34
C LEU A 149 -18.46 2.51 13.49
N TYR A 150 -17.89 3.20 12.50
CA TYR A 150 -18.61 4.17 11.69
C TYR A 150 -19.76 3.53 10.91
N TYR A 151 -19.53 2.34 10.35
CA TYR A 151 -20.55 1.53 9.67
C TYR A 151 -21.73 1.19 10.60
N GLU A 152 -21.45 0.72 11.81
CA GLU A 152 -22.45 0.31 12.78
C GLU A 152 -23.26 1.51 13.27
N ARG A 153 -22.61 2.65 13.48
CA ARG A 153 -23.29 3.90 13.82
C ARG A 153 -24.19 4.40 12.70
N LEU A 154 -23.75 4.25 11.45
CA LEU A 154 -24.55 4.61 10.27
C LEU A 154 -25.80 3.73 10.16
N LEU A 155 -25.69 2.43 10.43
CA LEU A 155 -26.84 1.52 10.45
C LEU A 155 -27.81 1.83 11.60
N ALA A 156 -27.29 2.28 12.75
CA ALA A 156 -28.10 2.66 13.91
C ALA A 156 -28.77 4.04 13.75
N SER A 157 -28.22 4.93 12.93
CA SER A 157 -28.79 6.24 12.65
C SER A 157 -29.70 6.23 11.42
N SER A 158 -30.96 6.61 11.58
CA SER A 158 -31.89 6.79 10.45
C SER A 158 -31.50 7.93 9.50
N GLU A 159 -30.57 8.79 9.88
CA GLU A 159 -30.11 9.96 9.11
C GLU A 159 -28.67 9.75 8.60
N LYS A 160 -28.55 9.21 7.38
CA LYS A 160 -27.26 8.93 6.75
C LYS A 160 -26.40 10.18 6.51
N GLU A 161 -27.01 11.36 6.33
CA GLU A 161 -26.30 12.58 5.93
C GLU A 161 -25.58 13.29 7.09
N SER A 162 -26.14 13.30 8.31
CA SER A 162 -25.52 14.01 9.44
C SER A 162 -24.24 13.33 9.93
N VAL A 163 -24.22 11.99 9.90
CA VAL A 163 -23.08 11.17 10.31
C VAL A 163 -21.92 11.23 9.29
N VAL A 164 -22.23 11.40 7.99
CA VAL A 164 -21.23 11.65 6.93
C VAL A 164 -20.60 13.03 7.04
N ALA A 165 -21.40 14.07 7.29
CA ALA A 165 -20.89 15.42 7.46
C ALA A 165 -19.99 15.56 8.70
N GLU A 166 -20.35 14.91 9.82
CA GLU A 166 -19.53 14.93 11.04
C GLU A 166 -18.19 14.19 10.85
N ALA A 167 -18.21 13.05 10.15
CA ALA A 167 -17.00 12.31 9.82
C ALA A 167 -16.07 13.12 8.90
N ALA A 168 -16.60 13.76 7.86
CA ALA A 168 -15.83 14.58 6.92
C ALA A 168 -15.13 15.77 7.63
N ASN A 169 -15.83 16.47 8.53
CA ASN A 169 -15.24 17.58 9.29
C ASN A 169 -14.09 17.13 10.22
N ARG A 170 -14.17 15.90 10.77
CA ARG A 170 -13.10 15.33 11.59
C ARG A 170 -11.89 14.89 10.79
N LEU A 171 -12.01 14.69 9.48
CA LEU A 171 -11.00 14.15 8.58
C LEU A 171 -10.13 15.23 7.90
N ALA A 172 -10.43 16.52 8.08
CA ALA A 172 -9.69 17.61 7.47
C ALA A 172 -8.25 17.73 8.03
N ALA A 173 -7.31 17.95 7.11
CA ALA A 173 -5.87 18.12 7.26
C ALA A 173 -5.01 16.83 7.32
N MET A 174 -4.76 16.23 6.15
CA MET A 174 -3.47 15.58 5.88
C MET A 174 -2.82 16.21 4.65
N LYS A 175 -1.54 16.57 4.78
CA LYS A 175 -0.75 17.12 3.68
C LYS A 175 -0.31 16.00 2.74
N PRO A 176 -0.21 16.24 1.43
CA PRO A 176 0.27 15.27 0.43
C PRO A 176 1.63 14.64 0.80
N GLU A 177 2.48 15.36 1.53
CA GLU A 177 3.82 14.90 1.94
C GLU A 177 3.81 13.71 2.91
N GLN A 178 2.69 13.43 3.60
CA GLN A 178 2.60 12.29 4.53
C GLN A 178 2.33 10.95 3.84
N PHE A 179 1.94 10.95 2.56
CA PHE A 179 1.70 9.73 1.79
C PHE A 179 3.00 9.00 1.41
N ILE A 180 4.11 9.74 1.30
CA ILE A 180 5.40 9.28 0.78
C ILE A 180 6.18 8.39 1.78
N LYS A 181 5.77 8.36 3.06
CA LYS A 181 6.52 7.73 4.15
C LYS A 181 5.88 6.45 4.71
N ASP A 182 5.22 5.64 3.88
CA ASP A 182 4.73 4.33 4.36
C ASP A 182 5.94 3.43 4.70
N PRO A 183 6.17 3.07 5.98
CA PRO A 183 7.34 2.29 6.38
C PRO A 183 7.40 0.92 5.68
N TYR A 184 6.25 0.35 5.29
CA TYR A 184 6.21 -0.94 4.60
C TYR A 184 6.67 -0.84 3.15
N VAL A 185 6.42 0.29 2.49
CA VAL A 185 6.93 0.56 1.14
C VAL A 185 8.45 0.66 1.19
N LEU A 186 9.01 1.34 2.18
CA LEU A 186 10.45 1.48 2.33
C LEU A 186 11.16 0.16 2.66
N GLU A 187 10.55 -0.67 3.51
CA GLU A 187 11.05 -2.02 3.79
C GLU A 187 10.99 -2.93 2.56
N PHE A 188 9.92 -2.81 1.76
CA PHE A 188 9.73 -3.62 0.54
C PHE A 188 10.74 -3.28 -0.57
N ILE A 189 11.17 -2.03 -0.67
CA ILE A 189 12.15 -1.56 -1.65
C ILE A 189 13.60 -1.71 -1.10
N ASP A 190 13.79 -2.37 0.04
CA ASP A 190 15.10 -2.61 0.69
C ASP A 190 16.04 -1.38 0.78
N LEU A 191 15.48 -0.20 1.06
CA LEU A 191 16.22 1.07 1.01
C LEU A 191 17.10 1.35 2.26
N LYS A 192 17.67 0.32 2.90
CA LYS A 192 18.32 0.47 4.22
C LYS A 192 19.75 1.03 4.19
N ASP A 193 20.44 0.96 3.05
CA ASP A 193 21.89 1.23 2.98
C ASP A 193 22.28 2.59 2.38
N TYR A 194 21.44 3.62 2.51
CA TYR A 194 21.81 4.98 2.08
C TYR A 194 21.89 5.95 3.27
N PRO A 195 23.08 6.12 3.88
CA PRO A 195 23.31 7.10 4.96
C PRO A 195 23.29 8.57 4.52
N ALA A 196 23.11 8.84 3.22
CA ALA A 196 23.18 10.17 2.62
C ALA A 196 21.86 10.54 1.93
N LEU A 197 20.77 10.62 2.70
CA LEU A 197 19.46 10.96 2.16
C LEU A 197 19.05 12.38 2.57
N HIS A 198 19.59 13.37 1.86
CA HIS A 198 18.85 14.62 1.62
C HIS A 198 17.66 14.30 0.70
N GLU A 199 16.55 15.06 0.78
CA GLU A 199 15.26 14.76 0.13
C GLU A 199 15.37 14.31 -1.35
N SER A 200 16.32 14.85 -2.13
CA SER A 200 16.55 14.45 -3.52
C SER A 200 17.15 13.05 -3.71
N GLY A 201 17.98 12.58 -2.77
CA GLY A 201 18.62 11.26 -2.83
C GLY A 201 17.66 10.12 -2.53
N LEU A 202 16.66 10.36 -1.66
CA LEU A 202 15.69 9.32 -1.26
C LEU A 202 14.72 9.02 -2.40
N GLU A 203 14.39 10.06 -3.16
CA GLU A 203 13.49 10.00 -4.29
C GLU A 203 14.13 9.30 -5.49
N GLN A 204 15.39 9.61 -5.80
CA GLN A 204 16.09 8.94 -6.90
C GLN A 204 16.34 7.46 -6.57
N ALA A 205 16.74 7.15 -5.33
CA ALA A 205 16.91 5.76 -4.90
C ALA A 205 15.59 4.96 -4.96
N LEU A 206 14.45 5.58 -4.61
CA LEU A 206 13.14 4.95 -4.75
C LEU A 206 12.80 4.72 -6.23
N ILE A 207 13.03 5.69 -7.12
CA ILE A 207 12.77 5.53 -8.56
C ILE A 207 13.64 4.42 -9.17
N ASP A 208 14.94 4.43 -8.90
CA ASP A 208 15.90 3.49 -9.48
C ASP A 208 15.60 2.06 -9.02
N HIS A 209 15.36 1.87 -7.72
CA HIS A 209 15.03 0.56 -7.17
C HIS A 209 13.66 0.08 -7.66
N LEU A 210 12.71 0.97 -7.94
CA LEU A 210 11.44 0.58 -8.54
C LEU A 210 11.55 0.19 -9.99
N GLN A 211 12.36 0.89 -10.78
CA GLN A 211 12.65 0.49 -12.15
C GLN A 211 13.29 -0.90 -12.16
N GLN A 212 14.29 -1.13 -11.31
CA GLN A 212 14.95 -2.41 -11.17
C GLN A 212 13.98 -3.51 -10.73
N PHE A 213 13.19 -3.26 -9.68
CA PHE A 213 12.19 -4.19 -9.16
C PHE A 213 11.11 -4.53 -10.19
N LEU A 214 10.60 -3.55 -10.94
CA LEU A 214 9.63 -3.77 -12.02
C LEU A 214 10.22 -4.57 -13.19
N LEU A 215 11.50 -4.37 -13.51
CA LEU A 215 12.22 -5.16 -14.53
C LEU A 215 12.43 -6.60 -14.09
N GLU A 216 12.73 -6.83 -12.81
CA GLU A 216 12.86 -8.16 -12.21
C GLU A 216 11.50 -8.86 -12.11
N LEU A 217 10.45 -8.13 -11.73
CA LEU A 217 9.06 -8.59 -11.79
C LEU A 217 8.67 -8.99 -13.21
N GLY A 218 8.95 -8.17 -14.23
CA GLY A 218 8.61 -8.48 -15.62
C GLY A 218 9.27 -9.76 -16.13
N ARG A 219 10.47 -10.08 -15.65
CA ARG A 219 11.19 -11.33 -16.01
C ARG A 219 10.71 -12.55 -15.22
N GLY A 220 10.33 -12.39 -13.95
CA GLY A 220 9.80 -13.48 -13.11
C GLY A 220 8.30 -13.76 -13.29
N PHE A 221 7.50 -12.76 -13.65
CA PHE A 221 6.03 -12.85 -13.74
C PHE A 221 5.54 -13.37 -15.10
N LEU A 222 6.30 -13.20 -16.18
CA LEU A 222 5.97 -13.81 -17.48
C LEU A 222 6.07 -15.35 -17.45
N GLY A 223 6.79 -15.94 -16.49
CA GLY A 223 6.91 -17.38 -16.33
C GLY A 223 5.69 -18.09 -15.71
N VAL A 224 4.82 -17.35 -14.99
CA VAL A 224 3.69 -17.97 -14.25
C VAL A 224 2.36 -17.82 -15.00
N MET A 225 2.22 -16.82 -15.90
CA MET A 225 1.00 -16.66 -16.71
C MET A 225 0.92 -17.58 -17.94
N PHE A 226 1.97 -18.34 -18.28
CA PHE A 226 1.98 -19.26 -19.44
C PHE A 226 1.92 -20.75 -19.08
N LEU A 227 1.72 -21.10 -17.80
CA LEU A 227 1.57 -22.49 -17.34
C LEU A 227 0.13 -22.87 -16.95
N GLY A 228 -0.85 -22.06 -17.35
CA GLY A 228 -2.28 -22.38 -17.26
C GLY A 228 -2.93 -22.35 -18.64
N ALA A 229 -2.60 -23.34 -19.47
CA ALA A 229 -3.43 -23.78 -20.60
C ALA A 229 -4.23 -25.01 -20.17
#